data_AF-A0A368DVJ9-F1
#
_entry.id   AF-A0A368DVJ9-F1
#
_cell.length_a   1.000
_cell.length_b   1.000
_cell.length_c   1.000
_cell.angle_alpha   90.00
_cell.angle_beta   90.00
_cell.angle_gamma   90.00
#
_symmetry.space_group_name_H-M   'P 1'
#
loop_
_entity.id
_entity.type
_entity.pdbx_description
1 polymer ?
#
loop_
_entity_poly.entity_id
_entity_poly.type
_entity_poly.pdbx_seq_one_letter_code
_entity_poly.pdbx_strand_id
1 'polypeptide(L)' 'MKILYKNSFYLSICSVIIAILSSCGAPSACDCKENDLLGAKADSTVSADCDAGFEELSREDQNEFKKEYKACK' A
#
# COMPACT_ATOMS: atom_id res chain seq x y z
N MET A 1 -9.76 38.78 0.70
CA MET A 1 -10.64 37.88 -0.07
C MET A 1 -9.95 37.56 -1.39
N LYS A 2 -9.94 36.36 -1.97
CA LYS A 2 -10.40 35.02 -1.63
C LYS A 2 -9.62 34.06 -2.55
N ILE A 3 -8.88 33.13 -1.95
CA ILE A 3 -8.89 31.67 -2.21
C ILE A 3 -8.69 31.20 -3.67
N LEU A 4 -7.46 30.80 -4.03
CA LEU A 4 -7.15 29.85 -5.12
C LEU A 4 -5.89 29.01 -4.78
N TYR A 5 -5.83 28.40 -3.61
CA TYR A 5 -4.85 27.33 -3.30
C TYR A 5 -5.52 26.28 -2.45
N LYS A 6 -6.41 25.50 -3.05
CA LYS A 6 -7.09 24.42 -2.35
C LYS A 6 -7.35 23.32 -3.37
N ASN A 7 -6.32 22.54 -3.68
CA ASN A 7 -6.45 21.19 -4.26
C ASN A 7 -5.15 20.40 -4.42
N SER A 8 -3.97 20.95 -4.11
CA SER A 8 -2.72 20.16 -4.17
C SER A 8 -2.29 19.50 -2.86
N PHE A 9 -3.00 19.72 -1.75
CA PHE A 9 -2.54 19.25 -0.44
C PHE A 9 -3.09 17.86 -0.05
N TYR A 10 -4.13 17.35 -0.71
CA TYR A 10 -4.76 16.07 -0.34
C TYR A 10 -4.12 14.86 -1.03
N LEU A 11 -3.44 15.04 -2.17
CA LEU A 11 -2.73 13.95 -2.86
C LEU A 11 -1.36 13.62 -2.27
N SER A 12 -0.85 14.45 -1.35
CA SER A 12 0.45 14.24 -0.70
C SER A 12 0.35 13.56 0.67
N ILE A 13 -0.86 13.33 1.19
CA ILE A 13 -1.08 12.77 2.54
C ILE A 13 -1.27 11.25 2.48
N CYS A 14 -1.75 10.70 1.36
CA CYS A 14 -1.87 9.25 1.17
C CYS A 14 -0.50 8.54 1.11
N SER A 15 0.57 9.21 0.68
CA SER A 15 1.91 8.63 0.62
C SER A 15 2.65 8.60 1.95
N VAL A 16 2.13 9.24 3.01
CA VAL A 16 2.80 9.31 4.32
C VAL A 16 2.14 8.43 5.37
N ILE A 17 0.85 8.09 5.22
CA ILE A 17 0.18 7.17 6.15
C ILE A 17 0.76 5.75 6.03
N ILE A 18 1.19 5.33 4.83
CA ILE A 18 1.93 4.07 4.61
C ILE A 18 3.29 4.08 5.33
N ALA A 19 3.93 5.26 5.48
CA ALA A 19 5.22 5.37 6.15
C ALA A 19 5.13 5.27 7.69
N ILE A 20 3.93 5.32 8.28
CA ILE A 20 3.76 5.25 9.75
C ILE A 20 3.61 3.81 10.25
N LEU A 21 3.32 2.85 9.35
CA LEU A 21 3.36 1.42 9.68
C LEU A 21 4.80 0.85 9.71
N SER A 22 5.80 1.62 9.26
CA SER A 22 7.24 1.28 9.27
C SER A 22 7.88 0.98 10.64
N SER A 23 7.10 0.89 11.72
CA SER A 23 7.59 0.29 12.97
C SER A 23 7.52 -1.24 12.96
N CYS A 24 6.81 -1.84 12.00
CA CYS A 24 6.89 -3.23 11.60
C CYS A 24 6.95 -3.22 10.06
N GLY A 25 8.07 -3.59 9.44
CA GLY A 25 8.38 -3.34 8.02
C GLY A 25 7.53 -4.12 7.00
N ALA A 26 6.20 -4.07 7.12
CA ALA A 26 5.29 -4.74 6.21
C ALA A 26 5.32 -4.07 4.82
N PRO A 27 5.41 -4.87 3.74
CA PRO A 27 5.44 -4.40 2.36
C PRO A 27 4.13 -3.71 1.98
N SER A 28 4.20 -2.73 1.08
CA SER A 28 3.03 -2.05 0.54
C SER A 28 2.28 -2.92 -0.49
N ALA A 29 1.04 -2.56 -0.82
CA ALA A 29 0.26 -3.25 -1.83
C ALA A 29 0.96 -3.34 -3.20
N CYS A 30 1.80 -2.36 -3.56
CA CYS A 30 2.59 -2.41 -4.80
C CYS A 30 3.80 -3.33 -4.67
N ASP A 31 4.50 -3.32 -3.53
CA ASP A 31 5.62 -4.24 -3.30
C ASP A 31 5.14 -5.70 -3.39
N CYS A 32 3.96 -5.97 -2.84
CA CYS A 32 3.29 -7.27 -2.94
C CYS A 32 3.00 -7.67 -4.40
N LYS A 33 2.48 -6.74 -5.20
CA LYS A 33 2.22 -7.01 -6.61
C LYS A 33 3.51 -7.23 -7.39
N GLU A 34 4.50 -6.37 -7.20
CA GLU A 34 5.79 -6.49 -7.88
C GLU A 34 6.44 -7.84 -7.56
N ASN A 35 6.37 -8.27 -6.31
CA ASN A 35 6.84 -9.59 -5.89
C ASN A 35 6.06 -10.73 -6.56
N ASP A 36 4.73 -10.66 -6.58
CA ASP A 36 3.88 -11.66 -7.23
C ASP A 36 4.15 -11.75 -8.75
N LEU A 37 4.46 -10.63 -9.40
CA LEU A 37 4.80 -10.57 -10.82
C LEU A 37 6.11 -11.31 -11.14
N LEU A 38 6.99 -11.53 -10.16
CA LEU A 38 8.19 -12.35 -10.32
C LEU A 38 7.87 -13.85 -10.43
N GLY A 39 6.65 -14.27 -10.08
CA GLY A 39 6.17 -15.65 -10.17
C GLY A 39 7.06 -16.61 -9.38
N ALA A 40 7.72 -17.55 -10.08
CA ALA A 40 8.62 -18.52 -9.44
C ALA A 40 9.87 -17.88 -8.80
N LYS A 41 10.15 -16.60 -9.08
CA LYS A 41 11.25 -15.83 -8.48
C LYS A 41 10.78 -14.89 -7.37
N ALA A 42 9.51 -14.94 -6.99
CA ALA A 42 8.99 -14.16 -5.88
C ALA A 42 9.76 -14.46 -4.60
N ASP A 43 10.09 -13.43 -3.84
CA ASP A 43 10.63 -13.57 -2.50
C ASP A 43 9.52 -14.06 -1.58
N SER A 44 9.70 -15.26 -1.03
CA SER A 44 8.72 -15.89 -0.14
C SER A 44 8.51 -15.11 1.16
N THR A 45 9.52 -14.33 1.59
CA THR A 45 9.44 -13.47 2.77
C THR A 45 8.48 -12.32 2.50
N VAL A 46 8.64 -11.67 1.35
CA VAL A 46 7.75 -10.57 0.95
C VAL A 46 6.32 -11.07 0.77
N SER A 47 6.12 -12.24 0.14
CA SER A 47 4.78 -12.85 0.05
C SER A 47 4.15 -13.11 1.43
N ALA A 48 4.93 -13.65 2.38
CA ALA A 48 4.43 -13.91 3.73
C ALA A 48 4.09 -12.62 4.49
N ASP A 49 4.91 -11.58 4.35
CA ASP A 49 4.68 -10.28 4.99
C ASP A 49 3.48 -9.55 4.36
N CYS A 50 3.26 -9.72 3.05
CA CYS A 50 2.08 -9.24 2.34
C CYS A 50 0.79 -9.90 2.82
N ASP A 51 0.80 -11.22 2.99
CA ASP A 51 -0.35 -11.97 3.49
C ASP A 51 -0.66 -11.60 4.95
N ALA A 52 0.36 -11.56 5.81
CA ALA A 52 0.21 -11.17 7.21
C ALA A 52 -0.30 -9.72 7.34
N GLY A 53 0.32 -8.80 6.61
CA GLY A 53 -0.12 -7.40 6.57
C GLY A 53 -1.56 -7.28 6.08
N PHE A 54 -1.96 -8.03 5.06
CA PHE A 54 -3.33 -8.01 4.54
C PHE A 54 -4.36 -8.59 5.52
N GLU A 55 -4.04 -9.66 6.24
CA GLU A 55 -4.93 -10.27 7.24
C GLU A 55 -5.14 -9.39 8.48
N GLU A 56 -4.14 -8.60 8.86
CA GLU A 56 -4.23 -7.66 9.99
C GLU A 56 -5.09 -6.42 9.68
N LEU A 57 -5.33 -6.13 8.39
CA LEU A 57 -6.16 -5.00 7.97
C LEU A 57 -7.64 -5.22 8.29
N SER A 58 -8.32 -4.13 8.64
CA SER A 58 -9.78 -4.12 8.73
C SER A 58 -10.41 -4.41 7.36
N ARG A 59 -11.68 -4.83 7.31
CA ARG A 59 -12.36 -5.14 6.05
C ARG A 59 -12.40 -3.95 5.07
N GLU A 60 -12.44 -2.73 5.59
CA GLU A 60 -12.45 -1.49 4.80
C GLU A 60 -11.06 -1.25 4.20
N ASP A 61 -10.02 -1.38 5.02
CA ASP A 61 -8.63 -1.22 4.59
C ASP A 61 -8.18 -2.33 3.64
N GLN A 62 -8.69 -3.57 3.81
CA GLN A 62 -8.47 -4.65 2.85
C GLN A 62 -9.02 -4.33 1.45
N ASN A 63 -10.16 -3.61 1.38
CA ASN A 63 -10.71 -3.20 0.09
C ASN A 63 -9.88 -2.10 -0.55
N GLU A 64 -9.33 -1.19 0.25
CA GLU A 64 -8.40 -0.15 -0.21
C GLU A 64 -7.09 -0.78 -0.68
N PHE A 65 -6.49 -1.67 0.11
CA PHE A 65 -5.31 -2.45 -0.25
C PHE A 65 -5.50 -3.20 -1.58
N LYS A 66 -6.63 -3.88 -1.77
CA LYS A 66 -6.94 -4.56 -3.05
C LYS A 66 -7.10 -3.60 -4.23
N LYS A 67 -7.60 -2.38 -4.02
CA LYS A 67 -7.68 -1.36 -5.08
C LYS A 67 -6.29 -0.89 -5.45
N GLU A 68 -5.45 -0.60 -4.47
CA GLU A 68 -4.07 -0.19 -4.67
C GLU A 68 -3.27 -1.28 -5.38
N TYR A 69 -3.30 -2.52 -4.88
CA TYR A 69 -2.68 -3.68 -5.52
C TYR A 69 -3.10 -3.81 -6.99
N LYS A 70 -4.38 -3.61 -7.31
CA LYS A 70 -4.85 -3.65 -8.71
C LYS A 70 -4.35 -2.46 -9.54
N ALA A 71 -4.18 -1.30 -8.93
CA ALA A 71 -3.75 -0.06 -9.58
C ALA A 71 -2.23 0.04 -9.82
N CYS A 72 -1.41 -0.69 -9.06
CA CYS A 72 0.05 -0.76 -9.30
C CYS A 72 0.31 -1.30 -10.72
N LYS A 73 1.34 -0.81 -11.41
CA LYS A 73 1.59 -1.14 -12.83
C LYS A 73 2.60 -2.26 -12.99
#